data_AF-A0A2R7Z0F9-F1
#
_entry.id   AF-A0A2R7Z0F9-F1
#
_cell.length_a   1.000
_cell.length_b   1.000
_cell.length_c   1.000
_cell.angle_alpha   90.00
_cell.angle_beta   90.00
_cell.angle_gamma   90.00
#
_symmetry.space_group_name_H-M   'P 1'
#
loop_
_entity.id
_entity.type
_entity.pdbx_description
1 polymer ?
#
loop_
_entity_poly.entity_id
_entity_poly.type
_entity_poly.pdbx_seq_one_letter_code
_entity_poly.pdbx_strand_id
1 'polypeptide(L)'
;MRIGNRTYLGHGVHVHALDPVTLGDDCVLADGVFIGSSDHDRDDRHQVHGTGPITIGDRVFVGQRAVVLGGVTIGDGATVGAHAVVTRDVPAGATVVGIPAKVLGGDA
;
A
#
# COMPACT_ATOMS: atom_id res chain seq x y z
N MET A 1 -11.57 -3.00 -7.46
CA MET A 1 -10.37 -3.68 -6.93
C MET A 1 -10.02 -4.87 -7.82
N ARG A 2 -8.74 -5.13 -8.06
CA ARG A 2 -8.22 -6.34 -8.72
C ARG A 2 -7.14 -6.96 -7.86
N ILE A 3 -7.13 -8.29 -7.74
CA ILE A 3 -6.12 -9.07 -7.02
C ILE A 3 -5.56 -10.11 -7.98
N GLY A 4 -4.24 -10.20 -8.07
CA GLY A 4 -3.53 -11.21 -8.84
C GLY A 4 -3.55 -12.60 -8.19
N ASN A 5 -3.00 -13.57 -8.92
CA ASN A 5 -2.94 -14.97 -8.52
C ASN A 5 -1.97 -15.17 -7.35
N ARG A 6 -2.28 -16.13 -6.47
CA ARG A 6 -1.44 -16.53 -5.33
C ARG A 6 -1.10 -15.37 -4.36
N THR A 7 -1.87 -14.29 -4.39
CA THR A 7 -1.74 -13.19 -3.44
C THR A 7 -2.43 -13.54 -2.12
N TYR A 8 -1.71 -13.37 -1.02
CA TYR A 8 -2.17 -13.63 0.34
C TYR A 8 -2.55 -12.33 1.06
N LEU A 9 -3.71 -12.33 1.72
CA LEU A 9 -4.17 -11.27 2.60
C LEU A 9 -4.29 -11.81 4.03
N GLY A 10 -3.52 -11.22 4.95
CA GLY A 10 -3.54 -11.56 6.36
C GLY A 10 -4.82 -11.14 7.08
N HIS A 11 -4.87 -11.45 8.38
CA HIS A 11 -6.01 -11.12 9.21
C HIS A 11 -6.18 -9.60 9.35
N GLY A 12 -7.42 -9.13 9.15
CA GLY A 12 -7.76 -7.72 9.34
C GLY A 12 -7.16 -6.77 8.31
N VAL A 13 -6.70 -7.26 7.15
CA VAL A 13 -6.39 -6.39 6.02
C VAL A 13 -7.65 -5.61 5.62
N HIS A 14 -7.54 -4.29 5.54
CA HIS A 14 -8.64 -3.40 5.17
C HIS A 14 -8.28 -2.63 3.91
N VAL A 15 -9.09 -2.80 2.86
CA VAL A 15 -8.97 -2.07 1.60
C VAL A 15 -10.16 -1.15 1.42
N HIS A 16 -9.93 0.16 1.53
CA HIS A 16 -10.92 1.19 1.28
C HIS A 16 -10.69 1.78 -0.12
N ALA A 17 -11.35 1.18 -1.13
CA ALA A 17 -11.12 1.43 -2.56
C ALA A 17 -12.18 2.35 -3.18
N LEU A 18 -12.09 3.66 -2.96
CA LEU A 18 -12.92 4.65 -3.67
C LEU A 18 -12.42 4.85 -5.10
N ASP A 19 -11.10 5.00 -5.27
CA ASP A 19 -10.39 4.90 -6.55
C ASP A 19 -9.86 3.47 -6.81
N PRO A 20 -9.49 3.12 -8.06
CA PRO A 20 -8.98 1.79 -8.39
C PRO A 20 -7.81 1.35 -7.52
N VAL A 21 -7.89 0.12 -7.01
CA VAL A 21 -6.82 -0.56 -6.29
C VAL A 21 -6.49 -1.86 -7.03
N THR A 22 -5.23 -2.03 -7.42
CA THR A 22 -4.72 -3.22 -8.11
C THR A 22 -3.57 -3.84 -7.32
N LEU A 23 -3.66 -5.14 -7.06
CA LEU A 23 -2.58 -5.96 -6.53
C LEU A 23 -2.15 -6.96 -7.59
N GLY A 24 -0.84 -7.09 -7.80
CA GLY A 24 -0.24 -8.07 -8.69
C GLY A 24 -0.32 -9.50 -8.17
N ASP A 25 0.41 -10.37 -8.85
CA ASP A 25 0.55 -11.79 -8.53
C ASP A 25 1.59 -11.98 -7.40
N ASP A 26 1.46 -13.07 -6.64
CA ASP A 26 2.42 -13.51 -5.62
C ASP A 26 2.70 -12.47 -4.50
N CYS A 27 1.75 -11.59 -4.19
CA CYS A 27 1.91 -10.61 -3.13
C CYS A 27 1.58 -11.19 -1.75
N VAL A 28 2.17 -10.60 -0.70
CA VAL A 28 1.84 -10.90 0.69
C VAL A 28 1.53 -9.60 1.41
N LEU A 29 0.28 -9.42 1.81
CA LEU A 29 -0.12 -8.35 2.73
C LEU A 29 -0.32 -8.98 4.10
N ALA A 30 0.56 -8.64 5.04
CA ALA A 30 0.51 -9.19 6.39
C ALA A 30 -0.66 -8.59 7.21
N ASP A 31 -0.84 -9.10 8.43
CA ASP A 31 -1.98 -8.75 9.27
C ASP A 31 -2.14 -7.24 9.49
N GLY A 32 -3.38 -6.77 9.42
CA GLY A 32 -3.77 -5.39 9.72
C GLY A 32 -3.28 -4.35 8.72
N VAL A 33 -2.78 -4.73 7.54
CA VAL A 33 -2.44 -3.77 6.48
C VAL A 33 -3.67 -2.96 6.08
N PHE A 34 -3.51 -1.65 5.98
CA PHE A 34 -4.53 -0.74 5.48
C PHE A 34 -4.14 -0.17 4.12
N ILE A 35 -5.05 -0.22 3.16
CA ILE A 35 -4.92 0.40 1.84
C ILE A 35 -6.11 1.33 1.65
N GLY A 36 -5.86 2.63 1.46
CA GLY A 36 -6.93 3.62 1.37
C GLY A 36 -6.74 4.59 0.22
N SER A 37 -7.73 4.66 -0.67
CA SER A 37 -7.75 5.58 -1.81
C SER A 37 -8.78 6.70 -1.67
N SER A 38 -9.09 7.11 -0.43
CA SER A 38 -10.00 8.22 -0.14
C SER A 38 -9.49 9.15 0.97
N ASP A 39 -9.98 10.38 0.95
CA ASP A 39 -9.84 11.38 2.02
C ASP A 39 -11.13 12.22 2.10
N HIS A 40 -11.21 13.08 3.09
CA HIS A 40 -12.33 13.99 3.30
C HIS A 40 -11.96 15.42 2.90
N ASP A 41 -12.91 16.15 2.34
CA ASP A 41 -12.73 17.58 2.06
C ASP A 41 -12.38 18.34 3.33
N ARG A 42 -11.50 19.35 3.21
CA ARG A 42 -11.00 20.10 4.37
C ARG A 42 -12.07 20.94 5.05
N ASP A 43 -13.01 21.46 4.25
CA ASP A 43 -14.04 22.40 4.69
C ASP A 43 -15.36 21.70 5.05
N ASP A 44 -15.60 20.49 4.53
CA ASP A 44 -16.76 19.65 4.86
C ASP A 44 -16.35 18.19 4.99
N ARG A 45 -16.17 17.72 6.23
CA ARG A 45 -15.74 16.34 6.51
C ARG A 45 -16.80 15.28 6.20
N HIS A 46 -18.02 15.65 5.82
CA HIS A 46 -19.00 14.69 5.32
C HIS A 46 -18.80 14.36 3.83
N GLN A 47 -18.07 15.20 3.10
CA GLN A 47 -17.72 14.94 1.70
C GLN A 47 -16.44 14.11 1.64
N VAL A 48 -16.51 13.01 0.88
CA VAL A 48 -15.41 12.06 0.67
C VAL A 48 -15.03 12.11 -0.80
N HIS A 49 -13.73 12.19 -1.07
CA HIS A 49 -13.19 12.19 -2.43
C HIS A 49 -12.06 11.17 -2.59
N GLY A 50 -11.80 10.80 -3.83
CA GLY A 50 -10.68 9.95 -4.21
C GLY A 50 -9.33 10.64 -3.97
N THR A 51 -8.29 9.85 -3.73
CA THR A 51 -6.89 10.32 -3.58
C THR A 51 -5.95 9.79 -4.66
N GLY A 52 -6.51 9.14 -5.68
CA GLY A 52 -5.80 8.55 -6.80
C GLY A 52 -5.69 7.03 -6.72
N PRO A 53 -5.49 6.35 -7.87
CA PRO A 53 -5.39 4.90 -7.93
C PRO A 53 -4.17 4.39 -7.16
N ILE A 54 -4.27 3.18 -6.61
CA ILE A 54 -3.17 2.47 -5.95
C ILE A 54 -2.79 1.26 -6.81
N THR A 55 -1.50 1.15 -7.14
CA THR A 55 -0.96 -0.01 -7.86
C THR A 55 0.11 -0.68 -7.02
N ILE A 56 -0.10 -1.95 -6.70
CA ILE A 56 0.88 -2.83 -6.08
C ILE A 56 1.28 -3.86 -7.14
N GLY A 57 2.55 -3.88 -7.51
CA GLY A 57 3.12 -4.78 -8.51
C GLY A 57 3.18 -6.24 -8.05
N ASP A 58 3.93 -7.07 -8.77
CA ASP A 58 4.06 -8.49 -8.47
C ASP A 58 5.10 -8.76 -7.37
N ARG A 59 4.93 -9.84 -6.59
CA ARG A 59 5.89 -10.29 -5.57
C ARG A 59 6.18 -9.26 -4.48
N VAL A 60 5.23 -8.35 -4.21
CA VAL A 60 5.37 -7.33 -3.17
C VAL A 60 5.06 -7.91 -1.80
N PHE A 61 5.90 -7.58 -0.81
CA PHE A 61 5.62 -7.84 0.60
C PHE A 61 5.21 -6.54 1.31
N VAL A 62 4.07 -6.56 1.99
CA VAL A 62 3.59 -5.46 2.83
C VAL A 62 3.52 -5.93 4.28
N GLY A 63 4.41 -5.40 5.12
CA GLY A 63 4.57 -5.78 6.52
C GLY A 63 3.37 -5.44 7.39
N GLN A 64 3.30 -6.09 8.56
CA GLN A 64 2.16 -6.00 9.47
C GLN A 64 1.81 -4.54 9.78
N ARG A 65 0.51 -4.22 9.70
CA ARG A 65 -0.06 -2.90 10.01
C ARG A 65 0.55 -1.74 9.21
N ALA A 66 1.18 -1.99 8.06
CA ALA A 66 1.57 -0.92 7.17
C ALA A 66 0.34 -0.24 6.55
N VAL A 67 0.50 1.02 6.19
CA VAL A 67 -0.52 1.88 5.57
C VAL A 67 -0.05 2.27 4.17
N VAL A 68 -0.90 2.09 3.17
CA VAL A 68 -0.68 2.53 1.79
C VAL A 68 -1.74 3.58 1.44
N LEU A 69 -1.31 4.81 1.17
CA LEU A 69 -2.20 5.92 0.82
C LEU A 69 -2.47 5.97 -0.69
N GLY A 70 -3.54 6.66 -1.08
CA GLY A 70 -3.96 6.81 -2.47
C GLY A 70 -2.93 7.49 -3.36
N GLY A 71 -3.00 7.18 -4.65
CA GLY A 71 -2.14 7.76 -5.68
C GLY A 71 -0.72 7.17 -5.76
N VAL A 72 -0.41 6.10 -5.03
CA VAL A 72 0.94 5.50 -5.01
C VAL A 72 1.05 4.24 -5.87
N THR A 73 2.24 4.05 -6.43
CA THR A 73 2.68 2.81 -7.08
C THR A 73 3.80 2.16 -6.27
N ILE A 74 3.61 0.89 -5.91
CA ILE A 74 4.64 0.03 -5.30
C ILE A 74 5.12 -0.95 -6.37
N GLY A 75 6.37 -0.80 -6.80
CA GLY A 75 6.95 -1.62 -7.87
C GLY A 75 7.19 -3.06 -7.47
N ASP A 76 7.35 -3.92 -8.47
CA ASP A 76 7.53 -5.36 -8.30
C ASP A 76 8.65 -5.72 -7.33
N GLY A 77 8.44 -6.74 -6.49
CA GLY A 77 9.44 -7.25 -5.55
C GLY A 77 9.79 -6.28 -4.41
N ALA A 78 9.10 -5.15 -4.29
CA ALA A 78 9.32 -4.22 -3.19
C ALA A 78 8.87 -4.80 -1.83
N THR A 79 9.50 -4.31 -0.77
CA THR A 79 9.20 -4.68 0.63
C THR A 79 8.81 -3.44 1.41
N VAL A 80 7.62 -3.42 1.99
CA VAL A 80 7.17 -2.38 2.92
C VAL A 80 7.32 -2.92 4.34
N GLY A 81 8.08 -2.23 5.19
CA GLY A 81 8.27 -2.61 6.59
C GLY A 81 7.00 -2.54 7.41
N ALA A 82 6.95 -3.31 8.51
CA ALA A 82 5.84 -3.24 9.45
C ALA A 82 5.64 -1.81 9.98
N HIS A 83 4.37 -1.41 10.18
CA HIS A 83 3.96 -0.07 10.60
C HIS A 83 4.43 1.10 9.71
N ALA A 84 4.98 0.85 8.52
CA ALA A 84 5.36 1.92 7.60
C ALA A 84 4.13 2.62 7.00
N VAL A 85 4.24 3.93 6.72
CA VAL A 85 3.19 4.71 6.03
C VAL A 85 3.72 5.14 4.68
N VAL A 86 3.25 4.47 3.62
CA VAL A 86 3.64 4.72 2.24
C VAL A 86 2.85 5.91 1.70
N THR A 87 3.54 7.05 1.54
CA THR A 87 2.96 8.31 1.06
C THR A 87 3.45 8.70 -0.34
N ARG A 88 4.32 7.90 -0.95
CA ARG A 88 4.94 8.13 -2.27
C ARG A 88 5.26 6.78 -2.91
N ASP A 89 5.51 6.81 -4.21
CA ASP A 89 5.92 5.63 -4.97
C ASP A 89 7.14 4.91 -4.38
N VAL A 90 7.12 3.59 -4.48
CA VAL A 90 8.19 2.70 -4.03
C VAL A 90 8.81 2.03 -5.26
N PRO A 91 10.12 2.22 -5.52
CA PRO A 91 10.79 1.56 -6.64
C PRO A 91 10.73 0.03 -6.54
N ALA A 92 10.74 -0.64 -7.69
CA ALA A 92 10.82 -2.10 -7.75
C ALA A 92 12.06 -2.62 -7.00
N GLY A 93 11.88 -3.70 -6.24
CA GLY A 93 12.93 -4.32 -5.41
C GLY A 93 13.38 -3.51 -4.20
N ALA A 94 12.89 -2.28 -4.00
CA ALA A 94 13.28 -1.46 -2.87
C ALA A 94 12.62 -1.93 -1.58
N THR A 95 13.32 -1.77 -0.46
CA THR A 95 12.72 -1.88 0.88
C THR A 95 12.46 -0.48 1.43
N VAL A 96 11.24 -0.22 1.90
CA VAL A 96 10.87 1.06 2.54
C VAL A 96 10.38 0.86 3.96
N VAL A 97 10.75 1.76 4.87
CA VAL A 97 10.38 1.70 6.29
C VAL A 97 10.07 3.09 6.85
N GLY A 98 9.31 3.15 7.95
CA GLY A 98 9.08 4.37 8.73
C GLY A 98 7.83 5.19 8.36
N ILE A 99 7.70 6.34 9.01
CA ILE A 99 6.57 7.28 8.85
C ILE A 99 7.15 8.70 8.67
N PRO A 100 7.08 9.30 7.46
CA PRO A 100 6.70 8.66 6.19
C PRO A 100 7.72 7.59 5.78
N ALA A 101 7.28 6.60 5.02
CA ALA A 101 8.14 5.52 4.53
C ALA A 101 9.24 6.08 3.63
N LYS A 102 10.48 5.63 3.83
CA LYS A 102 11.65 5.98 3.02
C LYS A 102 12.42 4.72 2.66
N VAL A 103 13.10 4.75 1.51
CA VAL A 103 13.99 3.66 1.09
C VAL A 103 15.05 3.44 2.17
N LEU A 104 15.19 2.19 2.60
CA LEU A 104 16.26 1.75 3.48
C LEU A 104 17.54 1.59 2.63
N GLY A 105 18.59 2.33 2.97
CA GLY A 105 19.91 2.16 2.35
C GLY A 105 20.44 0.75 2.63
N GLY A 106 21.06 0.12 1.63
CA GLY A 106 21.50 -1.27 1.71
C GLY A 106 22.59 -1.48 2.76
N ASP A 107 22.26 -2.24 3.81
CA ASP A 107 23.13 -3.02 4.70
C ASP A 107 22.21 -3.74 5.73
N ALA A 108 21.24 -4.52 5.24
CA ALA A 108 20.36 -5.35 6.06
C ALA A 108 20.43 -6.81 5.60
#